data_AF-A0A6P7GTI5-F1
#
_entry.id   AF-A0A6P7GTI5-F1
#
_cell.length_a   1.000
_cell.length_b   1.000
_cell.length_c   1.000
_cell.angle_alpha   90.00
_cell.angle_beta   90.00
_cell.angle_gamma   90.00
#
_symmetry.space_group_name_H-M   'P 1'
#
loop_
_entity.id
_entity.type
_entity.pdbx_description
1 polymer ?
#
loop_
_entity_poly.entity_id
_entity_poly.type
_entity_poly.pdbx_seq_one_letter_code
_entity_poly.pdbx_strand_id
1 'polypeptide(L)'
;MAQQTLLKYLNFRQKFRHVLCNLDYKEDKTSELFDAGYIVVSPFRDRDGRRVVFYNFRLVDLDKMSSLDVQRADAITFETLVDNEETQVMGITHVICAQGAGASCVPLFTANEFGYLIKWGEQSFPMRHRQIYLVHISPFIKRIYDIVKGLISPKLRSRVH
;
A
#
# COMPACT_ATOMS: atom_id res chain seq x y z
N MET A 1 1.70 -10.15 -23.19
CA MET A 1 1.93 -9.22 -22.05
C MET A 1 1.01 -9.49 -20.87
N ALA A 2 -0.30 -9.69 -21.04
CA ALA A 2 -1.22 -10.02 -19.93
C ALA A 2 -0.87 -11.35 -19.20
N GLN A 3 -0.54 -12.41 -19.95
CA GLN A 3 -0.12 -13.70 -19.37
C GLN A 3 1.06 -13.58 -18.41
N GLN A 4 2.06 -12.76 -18.76
CA GLN A 4 3.23 -12.55 -17.91
C GLN A 4 2.86 -11.84 -16.61
N THR A 5 2.00 -10.82 -16.67
CA THR A 5 1.48 -10.14 -15.48
C THR A 5 0.69 -11.09 -14.59
N LEU A 6 -0.16 -11.94 -15.17
CA LEU A 6 -0.89 -12.95 -14.41
C LEU A 6 0.05 -13.93 -13.70
N LEU A 7 1.06 -14.44 -14.38
CA LEU A 7 2.06 -15.34 -13.77
C LEU A 7 2.84 -14.65 -12.64
N LYS A 8 3.23 -13.39 -12.83
CA LYS A 8 3.88 -12.60 -11.76
C LYS A 8 2.96 -12.41 -10.56
N TYR A 9 1.70 -12.07 -10.80
CA TYR A 9 0.71 -11.90 -9.73
C TYR A 9 0.48 -13.19 -8.95
N LEU A 10 0.30 -14.32 -9.63
CA LEU A 10 0.15 -15.62 -8.97
C LEU A 10 1.37 -16.00 -8.14
N ASN A 11 2.58 -15.78 -8.67
CA ASN A 11 3.82 -15.99 -7.92
C ASN A 11 3.94 -15.06 -6.71
N PHE A 12 3.51 -13.80 -6.85
CA PHE A 12 3.50 -12.83 -5.75
C PHE A 12 2.56 -13.28 -4.63
N ARG A 13 1.33 -13.71 -4.97
CA ARG A 13 0.40 -14.30 -4.01
C ARG A 13 0.97 -15.53 -3.31
N GLN A 14 1.65 -16.42 -4.04
CA GLN A 14 2.29 -17.60 -3.46
C GLN A 14 3.50 -17.26 -2.58
N LYS A 15 4.25 -16.20 -2.90
CA LYS A 15 5.41 -15.77 -2.13
C LYS A 15 5.00 -15.08 -0.82
N PHE A 16 3.93 -14.30 -0.85
CA PHE A 16 3.42 -13.52 0.28
C PHE A 16 2.03 -14.01 0.72
N ARG A 17 1.87 -15.34 0.85
CA ARG A 17 0.57 -15.96 1.17
C ARG A 17 -0.02 -15.46 2.48
N HIS A 18 0.83 -15.20 3.47
CA HIS A 18 0.41 -14.65 4.77
C HIS A 18 -0.27 -13.28 4.64
N VAL A 19 0.16 -12.49 3.65
CA VAL A 19 -0.42 -11.18 3.34
C VAL A 19 -1.61 -11.26 2.40
N LEU A 20 -1.54 -12.09 1.35
CA LEU A 20 -2.44 -12.00 0.18
C LEU A 20 -3.48 -13.13 0.08
N CYS A 21 -3.41 -14.16 0.92
CA CYS A 21 -4.39 -15.24 0.94
C CYS A 21 -5.34 -15.14 2.14
N ASN A 22 -6.53 -15.74 1.98
CA ASN A 22 -7.60 -15.76 2.97
C ASN A 22 -7.91 -14.35 3.48
N LEU A 23 -8.08 -13.40 2.57
CA LEU A 23 -8.38 -12.01 2.89
C LEU A 23 -9.84 -11.91 3.33
N ASP A 24 -10.07 -11.47 4.57
CA ASP A 24 -11.39 -11.17 5.10
C ASP A 24 -11.35 -9.82 5.82
N TYR A 25 -12.22 -8.90 5.38
CA TYR A 25 -12.34 -7.57 5.98
C TYR A 25 -13.04 -7.60 7.34
N LYS A 26 -13.71 -8.72 7.67
CA LYS A 26 -14.40 -8.93 8.94
C LYS A 26 -13.52 -9.52 10.03
N GLU A 27 -12.26 -9.86 9.71
CA GLU A 27 -11.28 -10.21 10.75
C GLU A 27 -11.13 -9.03 11.71
N ASP A 28 -11.12 -9.29 13.02
CA ASP A 28 -11.19 -8.27 14.06
C ASP A 28 -10.23 -7.10 13.83
N LYS A 29 -8.96 -7.40 13.53
CA LYS A 29 -7.91 -6.39 13.34
C LYS A 29 -8.02 -5.60 12.03
N THR A 30 -8.42 -6.24 10.93
CA THR A 30 -8.58 -5.54 9.64
C THR A 30 -9.81 -4.66 9.69
N SER A 31 -10.92 -5.13 10.28
CA SER A 31 -12.11 -4.33 10.53
C SER A 31 -11.78 -3.12 11.40
N GLU A 32 -11.06 -3.30 12.51
CA GLU A 32 -10.66 -2.18 13.39
C GLU A 32 -9.82 -1.14 12.64
N LEU A 33 -8.91 -1.55 11.75
CA LEU A 33 -8.14 -0.63 10.90
C LEU A 33 -9.03 0.16 9.91
N PHE A 34 -10.02 -0.49 9.31
CA PHE A 34 -10.97 0.17 8.41
C PHE A 34 -11.88 1.14 9.16
N ASP A 35 -12.43 0.72 10.30
CA ASP A 35 -13.31 1.52 11.15
C ASP A 35 -12.56 2.72 11.74
N ALA A 36 -11.29 2.55 12.10
CA ALA A 36 -10.43 3.64 12.55
C ALA A 36 -10.13 4.65 11.42
N GLY A 37 -10.26 4.26 10.15
CA GLY A 37 -9.95 5.10 9.00
C GLY A 37 -8.47 5.13 8.63
N TYR A 38 -7.71 4.06 8.93
CA TYR A 38 -6.30 3.94 8.53
C TYR A 38 -6.15 4.08 7.01
N ILE A 39 -6.94 3.32 6.26
CA ILE A 39 -6.96 3.34 4.79
C ILE A 39 -8.38 3.62 4.30
N VAL A 40 -8.52 4.66 3.48
CA VAL A 40 -9.83 5.08 2.96
C VAL A 40 -9.72 5.34 1.47
N VAL A 41 -10.70 4.83 0.73
CA VAL A 41 -10.84 5.05 -0.70
C VAL A 41 -11.78 6.24 -0.93
N SER A 42 -11.31 7.28 -1.59
CA SER A 42 -12.15 8.41 -1.97
C SER A 42 -13.27 7.96 -2.90
N PRO A 43 -14.53 8.39 -2.70
CA PRO A 43 -15.60 8.17 -3.67
C PRO A 43 -15.36 8.95 -4.96
N PHE A 44 -14.61 10.05 -4.88
CA PHE A 44 -14.23 10.88 -6.03
C PHE A 44 -12.88 10.49 -6.60
N ARG A 45 -12.74 10.62 -7.91
CA ARG A 45 -11.48 10.48 -8.64
C ARG A 45 -10.76 11.82 -8.70
N ASP A 46 -9.45 11.79 -8.92
CA ASP A 46 -8.71 13.02 -9.18
C ASP A 46 -8.96 13.56 -10.61
N ARG A 47 -8.37 14.72 -10.92
CA ARG A 47 -8.51 15.40 -12.22
C ARG A 47 -8.10 14.55 -13.43
N ASP A 48 -7.28 13.51 -13.22
CA ASP A 48 -6.81 12.62 -14.27
C ASP A 48 -7.62 11.30 -14.28
N GLY A 49 -8.78 11.24 -13.60
CA GLY A 49 -9.66 10.06 -13.55
C GLY A 49 -9.15 8.92 -12.67
N ARG A 50 -8.11 9.15 -11.86
CA ARG A 50 -7.50 8.09 -11.03
C ARG A 50 -8.25 7.95 -9.73
N ARG A 51 -8.35 6.71 -9.24
CA ARG A 51 -8.90 6.46 -7.89
C ARG A 51 -7.92 7.00 -6.85
N VAL A 52 -8.41 7.69 -5.83
CA VAL A 52 -7.57 8.24 -4.75
C VAL A 52 -7.69 7.38 -3.49
N VAL A 53 -6.56 6.94 -2.96
CA VAL A 53 -6.48 6.17 -1.71
C VAL A 53 -5.68 6.97 -0.69
N PHE A 54 -6.29 7.18 0.48
CA PHE A 54 -5.70 7.89 1.61
C PHE A 54 -5.22 6.90 2.65
N TYR A 55 -4.06 7.18 3.24
CA TYR A 55 -3.48 6.43 4.34
C TYR A 55 -3.18 7.39 5.48
N ASN A 56 -3.51 7.02 6.70
CA ASN A 56 -3.25 7.84 7.88
C ASN A 56 -2.65 6.99 9.01
N PHE A 57 -1.33 7.06 9.14
CA PHE A 57 -0.60 6.27 10.12
C PHE A 57 -0.85 6.69 11.57
N ARG A 58 -1.41 7.88 11.81
CA ARG A 58 -1.84 8.29 13.16
C ARG A 58 -2.95 7.41 13.72
N LEU A 59 -3.72 6.76 12.83
CA LEU A 59 -4.89 5.96 13.18
C LEU A 59 -4.54 4.47 13.37
N VAL A 60 -3.25 4.12 13.27
CA VAL A 60 -2.78 2.76 13.55
C VAL A 60 -2.33 2.67 15.00
N ASP A 61 -3.04 1.88 15.80
CA ASP A 61 -2.64 1.56 17.17
C ASP A 61 -1.52 0.51 17.15
N LEU A 62 -0.27 0.99 17.25
CA LEU A 62 0.94 0.16 17.12
C LEU A 62 1.17 -0.79 18.30
N ASP A 63 0.45 -0.61 19.41
CA ASP A 63 0.50 -1.53 20.55
C ASP A 63 -0.36 -2.78 20.29
N LYS A 64 -1.33 -2.70 19.37
CA LYS A 64 -2.25 -3.80 19.00
C LYS A 64 -2.00 -4.37 17.61
N MET A 65 -1.60 -3.50 16.68
CA MET A 65 -1.53 -3.81 15.26
C MET A 65 -0.11 -4.17 14.83
N SER A 66 0.01 -5.31 14.16
CA SER A 66 1.26 -5.74 13.55
C SER A 66 1.42 -5.18 12.13
N SER A 67 2.63 -5.29 11.59
CA SER A 67 2.89 -4.98 10.18
C SER A 67 2.04 -5.83 9.23
N LEU A 68 1.72 -7.07 9.61
CA LEU A 68 0.90 -7.97 8.82
C LEU A 68 -0.55 -7.48 8.75
N ASP A 69 -1.10 -7.00 9.86
CA ASP A 69 -2.48 -6.51 9.92
C ASP A 69 -2.68 -5.32 8.97
N VAL A 70 -1.73 -4.38 9.00
CA VAL A 70 -1.67 -3.22 8.09
C VAL A 70 -1.54 -3.66 6.62
N GLN A 71 -0.63 -4.59 6.33
CA GLN A 71 -0.44 -5.11 4.97
C GLN A 71 -1.67 -5.87 4.44
N ARG A 72 -2.41 -6.57 5.30
CA ARG A 72 -3.67 -7.24 4.94
C ARG A 72 -4.78 -6.24 4.65
N ALA A 73 -4.89 -5.16 5.41
CA ALA A 73 -5.82 -4.07 5.13
C ALA A 73 -5.53 -3.39 3.76
N ASP A 74 -4.25 -3.14 3.47
CA ASP A 74 -3.80 -2.64 2.16
C ASP A 74 -4.16 -3.64 1.04
N ALA A 75 -3.90 -4.94 1.25
CA ALA A 75 -4.20 -6.00 0.28
C ALA A 75 -5.70 -6.10 -0.03
N ILE A 76 -6.56 -6.15 0.98
CA ILE A 76 -8.02 -6.17 0.82
C ILE A 76 -8.49 -4.97 -0.02
N THR A 77 -7.97 -3.78 0.31
CA THR A 77 -8.30 -2.55 -0.41
C THR A 77 -7.90 -2.65 -1.88
N PHE A 78 -6.69 -3.13 -2.16
CA PHE A 78 -6.18 -3.22 -3.53
C PHE A 78 -6.89 -4.30 -4.36
N GLU A 79 -7.16 -5.47 -3.79
CA GLU A 79 -7.95 -6.52 -4.44
C GLU A 79 -9.36 -6.02 -4.78
N THR A 80 -9.98 -5.22 -3.90
CA THR A 80 -11.28 -4.61 -4.19
C THR A 80 -11.20 -3.57 -5.31
N LEU A 81 -10.12 -2.79 -5.37
CA LEU A 81 -9.96 -1.73 -6.37
C LEU A 81 -9.65 -2.25 -7.77
N VAL A 82 -8.98 -3.40 -7.90
CA VAL A 82 -8.69 -3.98 -9.21
C VAL A 82 -9.93 -4.55 -9.89
N ASP A 83 -11.02 -4.80 -9.19
CA ASP A 83 -12.29 -5.22 -9.82
C ASP A 83 -12.98 -4.10 -10.61
N ASN A 84 -12.58 -2.83 -10.40
CA ASN A 84 -13.15 -1.70 -11.13
C ASN A 84 -12.39 -1.40 -12.43
N GLU A 85 -13.04 -1.59 -13.58
CA GLU A 85 -12.45 -1.40 -14.92
C GLU A 85 -11.81 -0.01 -15.12
N GLU A 86 -12.50 1.04 -14.71
CA GLU A 86 -12.00 2.41 -14.84
C GLU A 86 -10.73 2.61 -13.99
N THR A 87 -10.65 2.01 -12.79
CA THR A 87 -9.43 2.00 -11.97
C THR A 87 -8.31 1.19 -12.63
N GLN A 88 -8.61 0.06 -13.28
CA GLN A 88 -7.59 -0.71 -14.03
C GLN A 88 -6.97 0.13 -15.16
N VAL A 89 -7.78 0.95 -15.84
CA VAL A 89 -7.34 1.81 -16.94
C VAL A 89 -6.60 3.05 -16.43
N MET A 90 -7.26 3.85 -15.59
CA MET A 90 -6.75 5.15 -15.16
C MET A 90 -5.63 5.01 -14.12
N GLY A 91 -5.74 4.03 -13.24
CA GLY A 91 -4.83 3.77 -12.13
C GLY A 91 -5.20 4.53 -10.86
N ILE A 92 -4.22 4.63 -9.96
CA ILE A 92 -4.40 5.07 -8.57
C ILE A 92 -3.43 6.19 -8.20
N THR A 93 -3.94 7.13 -7.42
CA THR A 93 -3.18 8.13 -6.66
C THR A 93 -3.20 7.76 -5.19
N HIS A 94 -2.03 7.60 -4.60
CA HIS A 94 -1.87 7.36 -3.16
C HIS A 94 -1.57 8.69 -2.46
N VAL A 95 -2.22 8.93 -1.32
CA VAL A 95 -1.92 10.06 -0.43
C VAL A 95 -1.64 9.50 0.95
N ILE A 96 -0.37 9.48 1.33
CA ILE A 96 0.11 8.86 2.56
C ILE A 96 0.43 9.95 3.56
N CYS A 97 -0.40 10.05 4.60
CA CYS A 97 -0.15 10.91 5.74
C CYS A 97 0.70 10.19 6.78
N ALA A 98 1.95 10.64 6.91
CA ALA A 98 2.91 10.16 7.89
C ALA A 98 2.84 10.94 9.22
N GLN A 99 1.79 11.74 9.44
CA GLN A 99 1.60 12.43 10.71
C GLN A 99 1.44 11.41 11.84
N GLY A 100 2.16 11.61 12.95
CA GLY A 100 2.19 10.66 14.06
C GLY A 100 3.06 9.43 13.82
N ALA A 101 3.57 9.23 12.59
CA ALA A 101 4.50 8.16 12.30
C ALA A 101 5.92 8.52 12.78
N GLY A 102 6.45 7.71 13.70
CA GLY A 102 7.75 7.89 14.32
C GLY A 102 8.53 6.59 14.45
N ALA A 103 9.44 6.51 15.42
CA ALA A 103 10.24 5.30 15.67
C ALA A 103 9.38 4.08 16.05
N SER A 104 8.21 4.29 16.65
CA SER A 104 7.25 3.22 16.95
C SER A 104 6.72 2.52 15.69
N CYS A 105 6.73 3.18 14.52
CA CYS A 105 6.29 2.59 13.27
C CYS A 105 7.38 1.76 12.58
N VAL A 106 8.61 1.71 13.10
CA VAL A 106 9.71 0.93 12.51
C VAL A 106 9.34 -0.53 12.24
N PRO A 107 8.65 -1.25 13.14
CA PRO A 107 8.26 -2.62 12.88
C PRO A 107 7.36 -2.76 11.65
N LEU A 108 6.51 -1.76 11.36
CA LEU A 108 5.68 -1.72 10.14
C LEU A 108 6.52 -1.63 8.87
N PHE A 109 7.65 -0.93 8.95
CA PHE A 109 8.50 -0.59 7.82
C PHE A 109 9.82 -1.34 7.81
N THR A 110 9.91 -2.48 8.52
CA THR A 110 11.15 -3.24 8.63
C THR A 110 11.72 -3.49 7.23
N ALA A 111 12.92 -2.95 6.97
CA ALA A 111 13.45 -2.74 5.61
C ALA A 111 13.64 -4.03 4.79
N ASN A 112 13.66 -5.19 5.45
CA ASN A 112 13.68 -6.47 4.76
C ASN A 112 12.29 -6.81 4.19
N GLU A 113 11.27 -7.03 5.02
CA GLU A 113 9.99 -7.58 4.53
C GLU A 113 9.15 -6.55 3.76
N PHE A 114 8.96 -5.34 4.31
CA PHE A 114 8.14 -4.31 3.67
C PHE A 114 8.79 -3.80 2.37
N GLY A 115 10.12 -3.64 2.37
CA GLY A 115 10.88 -3.29 1.18
C GLY A 115 10.75 -4.32 0.06
N TYR A 116 10.78 -5.62 0.39
CA TYR A 116 10.54 -6.69 -0.59
C TYR A 116 9.09 -6.72 -1.07
N LEU A 117 8.11 -6.51 -0.19
CA LEU A 117 6.71 -6.46 -0.58
C LEU A 117 6.46 -5.34 -1.61
N ILE A 118 6.97 -4.13 -1.37
CA ILE A 118 6.85 -3.01 -2.32
C ILE A 118 7.53 -3.36 -3.64
N LYS A 119 8.78 -3.82 -3.58
CA LYS A 119 9.57 -4.13 -4.78
C LYS A 119 8.90 -5.18 -5.67
N TRP A 120 8.36 -6.24 -5.05
CA TRP A 120 7.67 -7.30 -5.78
C TRP A 120 6.27 -6.85 -6.22
N GLY A 121 5.55 -6.15 -5.35
CA GLY A 121 4.20 -5.64 -5.59
C GLY A 121 4.15 -4.69 -6.78
N GLU A 122 5.11 -3.76 -6.90
CA GLU A 122 5.21 -2.82 -8.02
C GLU A 122 5.13 -3.51 -9.39
N GLN A 123 5.77 -4.68 -9.53
CA GLN A 123 5.88 -5.38 -10.80
C GLN A 123 4.86 -6.50 -10.99
N SER A 124 4.25 -6.95 -9.90
CA SER A 124 3.48 -8.19 -9.87
C SER A 124 2.02 -7.98 -9.54
N PHE A 125 1.66 -6.94 -8.79
CA PHE A 125 0.27 -6.63 -8.51
C PHE A 125 -0.35 -5.94 -9.74
N PRO A 126 -1.55 -6.35 -10.22
CA PRO A 126 -2.13 -5.90 -11.48
C PRO A 126 -2.76 -4.49 -11.36
N MET A 127 -2.01 -3.52 -10.85
CA MET A 127 -2.50 -2.18 -10.54
C MET A 127 -1.52 -1.11 -11.01
N ARG A 128 -2.05 0.06 -11.37
CA ARG A 128 -1.27 1.16 -11.92
C ARG A 128 -1.08 2.26 -10.88
N HIS A 129 0.00 2.19 -10.09
CA HIS A 129 0.41 3.25 -9.17
C HIS A 129 0.88 4.47 -9.96
N ARG A 130 0.07 5.53 -10.06
CA ARG A 130 0.34 6.69 -10.94
C ARG A 130 0.99 7.85 -10.20
N GLN A 131 0.56 8.11 -8.97
CA GLN A 131 1.10 9.16 -8.11
C GLN A 131 1.12 8.66 -6.67
N ILE A 132 2.13 9.07 -5.90
CA ILE A 132 2.27 8.81 -4.48
C ILE A 132 2.66 10.13 -3.83
N TYR A 133 1.78 10.69 -3.03
CA TYR A 133 2.03 11.91 -2.26
C TYR A 133 2.32 11.52 -0.82
N LEU A 134 3.50 11.89 -0.32
CA LEU A 134 3.88 11.69 1.07
C LEU A 134 3.73 13.02 1.82
N VAL A 135 2.78 13.11 2.75
CA VAL A 135 2.48 14.34 3.50
C VAL A 135 2.85 14.18 4.98
N HIS A 136 3.25 15.28 5.62
CA HIS A 136 3.68 15.33 7.02
C HIS A 136 4.83 14.35 7.37
N ILE A 137 5.80 14.18 6.47
CA ILE A 137 6.96 13.32 6.67
C ILE A 137 7.88 13.90 7.76
N SER A 138 8.11 13.13 8.83
CA SER A 138 9.14 13.44 9.82
C SER A 138 10.55 13.08 9.30
N PRO A 139 11.63 13.68 9.84
CA PRO A 139 13.00 13.32 9.45
C PRO A 139 13.30 11.81 9.60
N PHE A 140 12.63 11.14 10.53
CA PHE A 140 12.73 9.70 10.73
C PHE A 140 12.12 8.91 9.56
N ILE A 141 10.87 9.22 9.18
CA ILE A 141 10.18 8.59 8.05
C ILE A 141 10.91 8.86 6.73
N LYS A 142 11.55 10.03 6.60
CA LYS A 142 12.40 10.34 5.44
C LYS A 142 13.56 9.33 5.28
N ARG A 143 14.19 8.90 6.37
CA ARG A 143 15.26 7.87 6.30
C ARG A 143 14.74 6.52 5.83
N ILE A 144 13.56 6.11 6.30
CA ILE A 144 12.89 4.89 5.82
C ILE A 144 12.59 5.01 4.33
N TYR A 145 12.03 6.14 3.91
CA TYR A 145 11.78 6.42 2.51
C TYR A 145 13.06 6.32 1.67
N ASP A 146 14.18 6.91 2.10
CA ASP A 146 15.45 6.87 1.34
C ASP A 146 15.96 5.43 1.15
N ILE A 147 15.73 4.53 2.11
CA ILE A 147 16.03 3.10 1.98
C ILE A 147 15.10 2.44 0.95
N VAL A 148 13.79 2.61 1.09
CA VAL A 148 12.78 2.02 0.18
C VAL A 148 12.93 2.55 -1.25
N LYS A 149 13.29 3.82 -1.39
CA LYS A 149 13.56 4.49 -2.67
C LYS A 149 14.62 3.75 -3.48
N GLY A 150 15.62 3.14 -2.82
CA GLY A 150 16.64 2.32 -3.46
C GLY A 150 16.12 0.99 -4.04
N LEU A 151 14.96 0.50 -3.56
CA LEU A 151 14.38 -0.79 -3.93
C LEU A 151 13.35 -0.69 -5.06
N ILE A 152 12.72 0.47 -5.25
CA ILE A 152 11.70 0.72 -6.27
C ILE A 152 12.30 1.15 -7.62
N SER A 153 11.57 0.91 -8.71
CA SER A 153 12.06 1.28 -10.04
C SER A 153 12.16 2.80 -10.24
N PRO A 154 12.98 3.27 -11.22
CA PRO A 154 13.02 4.69 -11.58
C PRO A 154 11.65 5.28 -11.95
N LYS A 155 10.77 4.46 -12.54
CA LYS A 155 9.41 4.85 -12.95
C LYS A 155 8.48 5.08 -11.77
N LEU A 156 8.55 4.25 -10.72
CA LEU A 156 7.76 4.48 -9.52
C LEU A 156 8.35 5.62 -8.70
N ARG A 157 9.69 5.70 -8.62
CA ARG A 157 10.40 6.78 -7.94
C ARG A 157 10.03 8.16 -8.48
N SER A 158 9.87 8.32 -9.80
CA SER A 158 9.47 9.61 -10.40
C SER A 158 8.01 9.99 -10.14
N ARG A 159 7.24 9.11 -9.49
CA ARG A 159 5.83 9.33 -9.12
C ARG A 159 5.65 9.62 -7.63
N VAL A 160 6.73 9.62 -6.85
CA VAL A 160 6.71 9.96 -5.42
C VAL A 160 6.99 11.46 -5.25
N HIS A 161 6.11 12.14 -4.52
CA HIS A 161 6.16 13.57 -4.22
C HIS A 161 6.14 13.80 -2.72
#